data_AF-A0A9E2CSF6-F1
#
_entry.id   AF-A0A9E2CSF6-F1
#
_cell.length_a   1.000
_cell.length_b   1.000
_cell.length_c   1.000
_cell.angle_alpha   90.00
_cell.angle_beta   90.00
_cell.angle_gamma   90.00
#
_symmetry.space_group_name_H-M   'P 1'
#
loop_
_entity.id
_entity.type
_entity.pdbx_description
1 polymer ?
#
loop_
_entity_poly.entity_id
_entity_poly.type
_entity_poly.pdbx_seq_one_letter_code
_entity_poly.pdbx_strand_id
1 'polypeptide(L)'
;MPRILFYDTETTGKLDFKKPITDPCQPKIMQMGVMLDDELKNIVHQFAYIIKPYYEWKSEYEEAVSIHGITYETAMKYGVPIEQLFQSFKNLLLNADLCVCHNVAYDSKVIQHTLLTKFQGKTLPELP
;
A
#
# COMPACT_ATOMS: atom_id res chain seq x y z
N MET A 1 4.60 16.94 20.04
CA MET A 1 3.44 17.30 19.20
C MET A 1 3.03 16.04 18.48
N PRO A 2 1.83 15.49 18.74
CA PRO A 2 1.39 14.25 18.12
C PRO A 2 1.33 14.38 16.61
N ARG A 3 1.64 13.29 15.92
CA ARG A 3 1.60 13.16 14.47
C ARG A 3 0.69 12.04 14.04
N ILE A 4 -0.14 12.30 13.02
CA ILE A 4 -1.12 11.35 12.51
C ILE A 4 -0.72 10.96 11.08
N LEU A 5 -0.53 9.67 10.86
CA LEU A 5 -0.24 9.11 9.53
C LEU A 5 -1.52 8.58 8.90
N PHE A 6 -1.91 9.16 7.77
CA PHE A 6 -2.98 8.67 6.92
C PHE A 6 -2.40 7.86 5.77
N TYR A 7 -3.07 6.77 5.39
CA TYR A 7 -2.72 6.01 4.21
C TYR A 7 -3.94 5.36 3.55
N ASP A 8 -3.80 5.09 2.26
CA ASP A 8 -4.82 4.46 1.42
C ASP A 8 -4.16 3.66 0.29
N THR A 9 -4.79 2.56 -0.15
CA THR A 9 -4.23 1.69 -1.18
C THR A 9 -5.16 1.49 -2.37
N GLU A 10 -4.59 1.63 -3.58
CA GLU A 10 -5.20 1.12 -4.81
C GLU A 10 -4.62 -0.25 -5.12
N THR A 11 -5.47 -1.18 -5.51
CA THR A 11 -5.11 -2.61 -5.57
C THR A 11 -5.61 -3.26 -6.84
N THR A 12 -5.01 -4.39 -7.23
CA THR A 12 -5.36 -5.12 -8.46
C THR A 12 -6.75 -5.79 -8.43
N GLY A 13 -7.52 -5.63 -7.36
CA GLY A 13 -8.81 -6.30 -7.17
C GLY A 13 -9.26 -6.23 -5.70
N LYS A 14 -10.33 -6.94 -5.35
CA LYS A 14 -10.87 -6.97 -3.98
C LYS A 14 -10.23 -8.08 -3.16
N LEU A 15 -10.02 -7.83 -1.86
CA LEU A 15 -9.58 -8.82 -0.90
C LEU A 15 -10.63 -9.92 -0.71
N ASP A 16 -10.20 -11.19 -0.78
CA ASP A 16 -11.05 -12.33 -0.46
C ASP A 16 -10.90 -12.68 1.02
N PHE A 17 -11.85 -12.21 1.83
CA PHE A 17 -11.87 -12.43 3.28
C PHE A 17 -12.06 -13.90 3.69
N LYS A 18 -12.43 -14.79 2.77
CA LYS A 18 -12.61 -16.23 3.05
C LYS A 18 -11.32 -17.03 2.86
N LYS A 19 -10.31 -16.46 2.20
CA LYS A 19 -9.04 -17.12 1.91
C LYS A 19 -7.96 -16.74 2.93
N PRO A 20 -6.94 -17.59 3.13
CA PRO A 20 -5.76 -17.23 3.89
C PRO A 20 -5.12 -15.94 3.36
N ILE A 21 -4.50 -15.16 4.24
CA ILE A 21 -3.86 -13.90 3.84
C ILE A 21 -2.66 -14.14 2.91
N THR A 22 -2.06 -15.32 2.93
CA THR A 22 -0.95 -15.72 2.06
C THR A 22 -1.40 -16.29 0.72
N ASP A 23 -2.71 -16.38 0.47
CA ASP A 23 -3.24 -16.94 -0.78
C ASP A 23 -2.80 -16.08 -1.99
N PRO A 24 -2.23 -16.67 -3.06
CA PRO A 24 -1.76 -15.93 -4.23
C PRO A 24 -2.85 -15.18 -5.00
N CYS A 25 -4.13 -15.48 -4.76
CA CYS A 25 -5.27 -14.76 -5.37
C CYS A 25 -5.59 -13.44 -4.66
N GLN A 26 -5.01 -13.16 -3.48
CA GLN A 26 -5.22 -11.88 -2.82
C GLN A 26 -4.71 -10.72 -3.70
N PRO A 27 -5.34 -9.55 -3.63
CA PRO A 27 -4.97 -8.43 -4.48
C PRO A 27 -3.60 -7.87 -4.08
N LYS A 28 -2.90 -7.31 -5.06
CA LYS A 28 -1.58 -6.69 -4.88
C LYS A 28 -1.72 -5.18 -4.89
N ILE A 29 -0.83 -4.49 -4.18
CA ILE A 29 -0.77 -3.02 -4.17
C ILE A 29 -0.35 -2.53 -5.56
N MET A 30 -1.13 -1.60 -6.11
CA MET A 30 -0.83 -0.84 -7.34
C MET A 30 -0.42 0.59 -7.04
N GLN A 31 -1.01 1.21 -6.02
CA GLN A 31 -0.63 2.51 -5.52
C GLN A 31 -0.79 2.55 -4.01
N MET A 32 -0.02 3.41 -3.35
CA MET A 32 -0.30 3.83 -1.99
C MET A 32 -0.10 5.34 -1.85
N GLY A 33 -1.11 6.01 -1.31
CA GLY A 33 -1.05 7.40 -0.86
C GLY A 33 -0.77 7.44 0.63
N VAL A 34 0.10 8.34 1.06
CA VAL A 34 0.50 8.50 2.47
C VAL A 34 0.67 9.98 2.80
N MET A 35 0.17 10.38 3.97
CA MET A 35 0.23 11.76 4.46
C MET A 35 0.46 11.77 5.98
N LEU A 36 1.46 12.51 6.45
CA LEU A 36 1.77 12.69 7.87
C LEU A 36 1.41 14.12 8.27
N ASP A 37 0.43 14.25 9.16
CA ASP A 37 -0.03 15.53 9.69
C ASP A 37 0.52 15.78 11.08
N ASP A 38 0.76 17.05 11.42
CA ASP A 38 1.00 17.49 12.80
C ASP A 38 -0.32 17.76 13.55
N GLU A 39 -0.22 18.13 14.84
CA GLU A 39 -1.36 18.44 15.71
C GLU A 39 -2.23 19.61 15.21
N LEU A 40 -1.69 20.47 14.34
CA LEU A 40 -2.38 21.61 13.73
C LEU A 40 -2.96 21.27 12.35
N LYS A 41 -2.90 20.00 11.92
CA LYS A 41 -3.30 19.50 10.60
C LYS A 41 -2.48 20.08 9.46
N ASN A 42 -1.24 20.48 9.72
CA ASN A 42 -0.31 20.79 8.64
C ASN A 42 0.31 19.49 8.12
N ILE A 43 0.43 19.40 6.79
CA ILE A 43 1.08 18.29 6.12
C ILE A 43 2.60 18.43 6.34
N VAL A 44 3.16 17.56 7.16
CA VAL A 44 4.60 17.47 7.42
C VAL A 44 5.30 16.72 6.29
N HIS A 45 4.65 15.67 5.78
CA HIS A 45 5.16 14.89 4.67
C HIS A 45 4.01 14.21 3.92
N GLN A 46 4.13 14.05 2.62
CA GLN A 46 3.20 13.23 1.84
C GLN A 46 3.89 12.62 0.62
N PHE A 47 3.40 11.46 0.19
CA PHE A 47 3.74 10.90 -1.10
C PHE A 47 2.57 10.07 -1.64
N ALA A 48 2.55 9.90 -2.96
CA ALA A 48 1.70 8.92 -3.63
C ALA A 48 2.56 8.17 -4.63
N TYR A 49 2.69 6.87 -4.45
CA TYR A 49 3.55 6.03 -5.28
C TYR A 49 2.73 5.00 -6.01
N ILE A 50 2.82 5.02 -7.35
CA ILE A 50 2.44 3.90 -8.20
C ILE A 50 3.56 2.86 -8.10
N ILE A 51 3.20 1.59 -8.01
CA ILE A 51 4.16 0.50 -7.89
C ILE A 51 4.49 -0.05 -9.26
N LYS A 52 5.79 -0.12 -9.56
CA LYS A 52 6.28 -0.78 -10.75
C LYS A 52 5.94 -2.27 -10.66
N PRO A 53 5.20 -2.83 -11.63
CA PRO A 53 4.85 -4.24 -11.62
C PRO A 53 6.09 -5.14 -11.50
N TYR A 54 6.02 -6.09 -10.57
CA TYR A 54 7.04 -7.14 -10.36
C TYR A 54 6.45 -8.55 -10.52
N TYR A 55 5.26 -8.61 -11.12
CA TYR A 55 4.46 -9.80 -11.34
C TYR A 55 3.74 -9.66 -12.68
N GLU A 56 3.32 -10.78 -13.26
CA GLU A 56 2.53 -10.80 -14.48
C GLU A 56 1.14 -10.19 -14.25
N TRP A 57 0.74 -9.27 -15.14
CA TRP A 57 -0.60 -8.70 -15.15
C TRP A 57 -1.60 -9.68 -15.75
N LYS A 58 -2.75 -9.80 -15.08
CA LYS A 58 -3.84 -10.71 -15.47
C LYS A 58 -5.04 -9.90 -15.95
N SER A 59 -5.85 -10.50 -16.81
CA SER A 59 -7.11 -9.91 -17.30
C SER A 59 -8.08 -9.55 -16.18
N GLU A 60 -8.11 -10.32 -15.08
CA GLU A 60 -8.92 -10.01 -13.90
C GLU A 60 -8.57 -8.67 -13.22
N TYR A 61 -7.48 -8.00 -13.58
CA TYR A 61 -7.13 -6.67 -13.05
C TYR A 61 -7.89 -5.53 -13.77
N GLU A 62 -8.53 -5.79 -14.91
CA GLU A 62 -9.22 -4.78 -15.72
C GLU A 62 -10.34 -4.04 -14.97
N GLU A 63 -11.08 -4.72 -14.07
CA GLU A 63 -12.10 -4.06 -13.24
C GLU A 63 -11.47 -2.98 -12.35
N ALA A 64 -10.36 -3.31 -11.67
CA ALA A 64 -9.65 -2.34 -10.82
C ALA A 64 -9.09 -1.17 -11.65
N VAL A 65 -8.47 -1.48 -12.79
CA VAL A 65 -7.96 -0.47 -13.73
C VAL A 65 -9.08 0.46 -14.20
N SER A 66 -10.29 -0.05 -14.45
CA SER A 66 -11.44 0.77 -14.85
C SER A 66 -11.92 1.74 -13.76
N ILE A 67 -11.66 1.42 -12.49
CA ILE A 67 -12.06 2.22 -11.33
C ILE A 67 -11.01 3.31 -11.04
N HIS A 68 -9.74 2.94 -10.86
CA HIS A 68 -8.68 3.86 -10.43
C HIS A 68 -7.82 4.42 -11.60
N GLY A 69 -7.95 3.87 -12.81
CA GLY A 69 -7.30 4.40 -14.03
C GLY A 69 -5.79 4.14 -14.17
N ILE A 70 -5.20 3.25 -13.37
CA ILE A 70 -3.75 2.98 -13.40
C ILE A 70 -3.53 1.79 -14.33
N THR A 71 -2.99 2.04 -15.52
CA THR A 71 -2.70 0.99 -16.50
C THR A 71 -1.32 0.36 -16.31
N TYR A 72 -1.06 -0.77 -16.98
CA TYR A 72 0.24 -1.46 -16.91
C TYR A 72 1.35 -0.56 -17.41
N GLU A 73 1.09 0.13 -18.51
CA GLU A 73 2.03 1.05 -19.15
C GLU A 73 2.37 2.21 -18.22
N THR A 74 1.35 2.75 -17.54
CA THR A 74 1.51 3.84 -16.56
C THR A 74 2.36 3.37 -15.38
N ALA A 75 2.05 2.19 -14.83
CA ALA A 75 2.77 1.61 -13.71
C ALA A 75 4.22 1.21 -14.08
N MET A 76 4.45 0.71 -15.30
CA MET A 76 5.80 0.38 -15.79
C MET A 76 6.64 1.62 -16.05
N LYS A 77 6.03 2.71 -16.54
CA LYS A 77 6.72 3.95 -16.90
C LYS A 77 7.03 4.83 -15.70
N TYR A 78 6.09 4.98 -14.77
CA TYR A 78 6.18 5.93 -13.66
C TYR A 78 6.27 5.27 -12.28
N GLY A 79 6.08 3.96 -12.20
CA GLY A 79 6.07 3.26 -10.93
C GLY A 79 7.46 3.16 -10.30
N VAL A 80 7.48 3.12 -8.97
CA VAL A 80 8.67 2.89 -8.16
C VAL A 80 8.75 1.42 -7.72
N PRO A 81 9.94 0.89 -7.40
CA PRO A 81 10.06 -0.41 -6.76
C PRO A 81 9.25 -0.48 -5.46
N ILE A 82 8.60 -1.61 -5.19
CA ILE A 82 7.77 -1.76 -3.98
C ILE A 82 8.58 -1.65 -2.68
N GLU A 83 9.87 -1.99 -2.74
CA GLU A 83 10.84 -1.78 -1.67
C GLU A 83 10.95 -0.29 -1.27
N GLN A 84 10.93 0.61 -2.26
CA GLN A 84 10.98 2.06 -2.00
C GLN A 84 9.71 2.54 -1.30
N LEU A 85 8.53 2.05 -1.71
CA LEU A 85 7.27 2.35 -1.03
C LEU A 85 7.35 2.02 0.45
N PHE A 86 7.71 0.78 0.76
CA PHE A 86 7.72 0.31 2.15
C PHE A 86 8.82 0.96 2.99
N GLN A 87 9.96 1.31 2.38
CA GLN A 87 11.00 2.08 3.06
C GLN A 87 10.50 3.48 3.45
N SER A 88 9.86 4.21 2.52
CA SER A 88 9.29 5.53 2.81
C SER A 88 8.15 5.44 3.83
N PHE A 89 7.23 4.48 3.66
CA PHE A 89 6.10 4.29 4.58
C PHE A 89 6.56 3.99 6.00
N LYS A 90 7.50 3.04 6.16
CA LYS A 90 8.10 2.70 7.46
C LYS A 90 8.72 3.91 8.15
N ASN A 91 9.45 4.75 7.41
CA ASN A 91 10.10 5.92 8.00
C ASN A 91 9.07 6.91 8.57
N LEU A 92 7.94 7.11 7.88
CA LEU A 92 6.87 7.97 8.39
C LEU A 92 6.14 7.32 9.57
N LEU A 93 5.90 6.01 9.51
CA LEU A 93 5.24 5.27 10.58
C LEU A 93 6.02 5.32 11.89
N LEU A 94 7.34 5.18 11.86
CA LEU A 94 8.21 5.31 13.04
C LEU A 94 8.19 6.74 13.64
N ASN A 95 7.67 7.72 12.91
CA ASN A 95 7.57 9.12 13.33
C ASN A 95 6.12 9.53 13.66
N ALA A 96 5.15 8.61 13.58
CA ALA A 96 3.75 8.86 13.82
C ALA A 96 3.33 8.31 15.20
N ASP A 97 2.42 9.02 15.86
CA ASP A 97 1.83 8.60 17.12
C ASP A 97 0.51 7.84 16.91
N LEU A 98 -0.14 8.06 15.76
CA LEU A 98 -1.36 7.38 15.35
C LEU A 98 -1.35 7.10 13.85
N CYS A 99 -1.78 5.90 13.45
CA CYS A 99 -1.96 5.51 12.06
C CYS A 99 -3.45 5.33 11.74
N VAL A 100 -3.94 5.96 10.66
CA VAL A 100 -5.36 6.05 10.32
C VAL A 100 -5.57 5.71 8.85
N CYS A 101 -6.63 4.94 8.58
CA CYS A 101 -7.14 4.69 7.24
C CYS A 101 -8.65 4.44 7.30
N HIS A 102 -9.35 4.69 6.20
CA HIS A 102 -10.82 4.66 6.16
C HIS A 102 -11.38 3.23 6.27
N ASN A 103 -10.64 2.21 5.80
CA ASN A 103 -11.01 0.81 5.93
C ASN A 103 -9.82 -0.04 6.40
N VAL A 104 -9.40 0.18 7.66
CA VAL A 104 -8.21 -0.47 8.22
C VAL A 104 -8.17 -1.98 8.05
N ALA A 105 -9.31 -2.66 8.13
CA ALA A 105 -9.39 -4.10 7.95
C ALA A 105 -9.02 -4.56 6.53
N TYR A 106 -9.21 -3.71 5.53
CA TYR A 106 -8.81 -3.94 4.15
C TYR A 106 -7.34 -3.58 3.92
N ASP A 107 -6.98 -2.31 4.12
CA ASP A 107 -5.65 -1.81 3.75
C ASP A 107 -4.52 -2.51 4.54
N SER A 108 -4.73 -2.75 5.84
CA SER A 108 -3.76 -3.48 6.66
C SER A 108 -3.54 -4.92 6.16
N LYS A 109 -4.60 -5.59 5.68
CA LYS A 109 -4.50 -6.96 5.15
C LYS A 109 -3.78 -6.98 3.81
N VAL A 110 -4.04 -6.01 2.92
CA VAL A 110 -3.32 -5.90 1.64
C VAL A 110 -1.82 -5.67 1.89
N ILE A 111 -1.48 -4.80 2.83
CA ILE A 111 -0.09 -4.59 3.27
C ILE A 111 0.49 -5.90 3.83
N GLN A 112 -0.21 -6.55 4.75
CA GLN A 112 0.23 -7.81 5.35
C GLN A 112 0.47 -8.92 4.32
N HIS A 113 -0.46 -9.11 3.38
CA HIS A 113 -0.31 -10.06 2.26
C HIS A 113 0.99 -9.79 1.50
N THR A 114 1.24 -8.54 1.16
CA THR A 114 2.43 -8.12 0.42
C THR A 114 3.71 -8.40 1.21
N LEU A 115 3.74 -8.09 2.50
CA LEU A 115 4.90 -8.36 3.36
C LEU A 115 5.20 -9.87 3.49
N LEU A 116 4.17 -10.69 3.64
CA LEU A 116 4.34 -12.13 3.75
C LEU A 116 4.80 -12.77 2.44
N THR A 117 4.23 -12.36 1.31
CA THR A 117 4.46 -13.04 0.02
C THR A 117 5.64 -12.49 -0.78
N LYS A 118 5.88 -11.16 -0.75
CA LYS A 118 7.01 -10.54 -1.47
C LYS A 118 8.29 -10.50 -0.65
N PHE A 119 8.17 -10.34 0.67
CA PHE A 119 9.33 -10.19 1.56
C PHE A 119 9.59 -11.44 2.42
N GLN A 120 8.84 -12.54 2.21
CA GLN A 120 9.01 -13.81 2.92
C GLN A 120 8.92 -13.69 4.46
N GLY A 121 8.12 -12.74 4.95
CA GLY A 121 8.08 -12.45 6.38
C GLY A 121 9.38 -11.86 6.95
N LYS A 122 10.33 -11.43 6.10
CA LYS A 122 11.39 -10.51 6.53
C LYS A 122 10.69 -9.21 6.92
N THR A 123 10.59 -9.02 8.22
CA THR A 123 9.99 -7.88 8.89
C THR A 123 10.46 -6.57 8.24
N LEU A 124 9.52 -5.79 7.70
CA LEU A 124 9.54 -4.39 8.08
C LEU A 124 9.46 -4.39 9.61
N PRO A 125 10.31 -3.64 10.32
CA PRO A 125 10.27 -3.62 11.78
C PRO A 125 8.85 -3.32 12.21
N GLU A 126 8.47 -4.00 13.28
CA GLU A 126 7.14 -4.04 13.86
C GLU A 126 6.47 -2.68 13.72
N LEU A 127 5.34 -2.68 12.99
CA LEU A 127 4.42 -1.56 13.01
C LEU A 127 3.96 -1.43 14.48
N PRO A 128 3.97 -0.23 15.08
CA PRO A 128 3.44 -0.03 16.42
C PRO A 128 1.96 -0.41 16.53
#